data_AF-J4G8E6-F1
#
_entry.id   AF-J4G8E6-F1
#
_cell.length_a   1.000
_cell.length_b   1.000
_cell.length_c   1.000
_cell.angle_alpha   90.00
_cell.angle_beta   90.00
_cell.angle_gamma   90.00
#
_symmetry.space_group_name_H-M   'P 1'
#
loop_
_entity.id
_entity.type
_entity.pdbx_description
1 polymer ?
#
loop_
_entity_poly.entity_id
_entity_poly.type
_entity_poly.pdbx_seq_one_letter_code
_entity_poly.pdbx_strand_id
1 'polypeptide(L)'
;MPSSSPPLFTTPLTRLFNISHPVMLAGMSVAAGPTLAAAVTNAGGIGVIGGIHYTPRMLQEAIDDLKSQLENKDAPFGVDLALPQVGGHARKTNYDYTKGQLPALTDIIIKNKAALFVCAVGVPPKDMVDKLHAAGILVMNMVGHPKHVHKALAQGTPTFGKPDR
;
A
#
# COMPACT_ATOMS: atom_id res chain seq x y z
N MET A 1 -21.70 -6.20 6.95
CA MET A 1 -21.13 -4.88 7.30
C MET A 1 -19.89 -5.16 8.12
N PRO A 2 -18.70 -4.62 7.81
CA PRO A 2 -17.54 -4.82 8.68
C PRO A 2 -17.83 -4.13 10.02
N SER A 3 -17.72 -4.86 11.13
CA SER A 3 -17.96 -4.48 12.54
C SER A 3 -19.09 -3.47 12.81
N SER A 4 -20.14 -3.93 13.49
CA SER A 4 -21.36 -3.20 13.92
C SER A 4 -21.15 -1.98 14.86
N SER A 5 -19.91 -1.51 15.04
CA SER A 5 -19.60 -0.40 15.93
C SER A 5 -19.48 0.92 15.16
N PRO A 6 -20.23 1.98 15.53
CA PRO A 6 -20.07 3.29 14.90
C PRO A 6 -18.63 3.81 15.11
N PRO A 7 -18.08 4.60 14.16
CA PRO A 7 -16.74 5.13 14.27
C PRO A 7 -16.60 5.99 15.53
N LEU A 8 -15.81 5.52 16.49
CA LEU A 8 -15.55 6.22 17.75
C LEU A 8 -14.71 7.50 17.54
N PHE A 9 -13.87 7.51 16.50
CA PHE A 9 -12.99 8.65 16.17
C PHE A 9 -13.04 8.96 14.67
N THR A 10 -13.25 10.24 14.33
CA THR A 10 -13.10 10.73 12.96
C THR A 10 -11.70 11.34 12.78
N THR A 11 -10.90 10.72 11.92
CA THR A 11 -9.52 11.12 11.59
C THR A 11 -9.38 11.23 10.07
N PRO A 12 -8.31 11.88 9.54
CA PRO A 12 -8.04 11.83 8.12
C PRO A 12 -7.98 10.39 7.57
N LEU A 13 -7.36 9.47 8.32
CA LEU A 13 -7.24 8.07 7.92
C LEU A 13 -8.60 7.38 7.79
N THR A 14 -9.49 7.58 8.77
CA THR A 14 -10.83 6.96 8.73
C THR A 14 -11.69 7.51 7.60
N ARG A 15 -11.57 8.81 7.28
CA ARG A 15 -12.28 9.42 6.13
C ARG A 15 -11.75 8.95 4.77
N LEU A 16 -10.43 8.85 4.62
CA LEU A 16 -9.80 8.50 3.34
C LEU A 16 -10.14 7.09 2.89
N PHE A 17 -10.17 6.14 3.83
CA PHE A 17 -10.42 4.74 3.53
C PHE A 17 -11.84 4.29 3.89
N ASN A 18 -12.67 5.17 4.45
CA ASN A 18 -14.01 4.84 4.93
C ASN A 18 -14.01 3.65 5.91
N ILE A 19 -13.13 3.73 6.92
CA ILE A 19 -12.93 2.69 7.95
C ILE A 19 -13.36 3.19 9.34
N SER A 20 -13.75 2.27 10.22
CA SER A 20 -14.28 2.60 11.56
C SER A 20 -13.19 2.93 12.58
N HIS A 21 -12.00 2.36 12.41
CA HIS A 21 -10.87 2.52 13.32
C HIS A 21 -9.67 3.14 12.60
N PRO A 22 -8.98 4.13 13.21
CA PRO A 22 -7.77 4.73 12.63
C PRO A 22 -6.55 3.81 12.80
N VAL A 23 -6.69 2.54 12.38
CA VAL A 23 -5.68 1.50 12.51
C VAL A 23 -5.34 0.98 11.13
N MET A 24 -4.05 1.06 10.79
CA MET A 24 -3.47 0.48 9.59
C MET A 24 -2.49 -0.62 10.00
N LEU A 25 -2.67 -1.82 9.45
CA LEU A 25 -1.67 -2.88 9.57
C LEU A 25 -0.46 -2.52 8.71
N ALA A 26 0.74 -2.56 9.28
CA ALA A 26 1.97 -2.40 8.51
C ALA A 26 2.19 -3.60 7.57
N GLY A 27 2.60 -3.34 6.33
CA GLY A 27 2.92 -4.35 5.32
C GLY A 27 4.23 -5.09 5.62
N MET A 28 4.25 -5.87 6.70
CA MET A 28 5.42 -6.63 7.12
C MET A 28 5.47 -7.97 6.40
N SER A 29 6.24 -8.10 5.33
CA SER A 29 6.20 -9.30 4.47
C SER A 29 5.99 -10.66 5.17
N VAL A 30 6.95 -11.15 5.95
CA VAL A 30 6.88 -12.50 6.57
C VAL A 30 5.80 -12.63 7.65
N ALA A 31 5.26 -11.52 8.16
CA ALA A 31 4.35 -11.50 9.32
C ALA A 31 2.91 -11.03 8.97
N ALA A 32 2.74 -10.24 7.92
CA ALA A 32 1.49 -9.59 7.50
C ALA A 32 1.02 -10.16 6.16
N GLY A 33 0.70 -11.47 6.19
CA GLY A 33 0.09 -12.16 5.07
C GLY A 33 -1.41 -11.86 4.89
N PRO A 34 -2.05 -12.46 3.87
CA PRO A 34 -3.45 -12.20 3.50
C PRO A 34 -4.46 -12.36 4.64
N THR A 35 -4.31 -13.40 5.46
CA THR A 35 -5.20 -13.68 6.59
C THR A 35 -5.17 -12.59 7.65
N LEU A 36 -3.98 -12.09 8.02
CA LEU A 36 -3.88 -11.02 9.01
C LEU A 36 -4.45 -9.71 8.47
N ALA A 37 -4.15 -9.38 7.21
CA ALA A 37 -4.70 -8.19 6.57
C ALA A 37 -6.23 -8.24 6.48
N ALA A 38 -6.81 -9.39 6.09
CA ALA A 38 -8.25 -9.59 6.07
C ALA A 38 -8.88 -9.43 7.47
N ALA A 39 -8.27 -10.01 8.51
CA ALA A 39 -8.75 -9.88 9.88
C ALA A 39 -8.79 -8.40 10.35
N VAL A 40 -7.75 -7.62 10.06
CA VAL A 40 -7.71 -6.19 10.40
C VAL A 40 -8.75 -5.39 9.62
N THR A 41 -8.93 -5.69 8.32
CA THR A 41 -9.96 -5.04 7.51
C THR A 41 -11.37 -5.37 8.01
N ASN A 42 -11.65 -6.64 8.34
CA ASN A 42 -12.97 -7.05 8.88
C ASN A 42 -13.26 -6.41 10.24
N ALA A 43 -12.23 -6.22 11.07
CA ALA A 43 -12.34 -5.52 12.34
C ALA A 43 -12.63 -4.02 12.19
N GLY A 44 -12.54 -3.44 10.99
CA GLY A 44 -12.82 -2.04 10.71
C GLY A 44 -11.58 -1.15 10.62
N GLY A 45 -10.39 -1.73 10.48
CA GLY A 45 -9.16 -1.02 10.08
C GLY A 45 -8.87 -1.15 8.58
N ILE A 46 -7.63 -0.87 8.17
CA ILE A 46 -7.13 -1.18 6.83
C ILE A 46 -5.96 -2.17 6.91
N GLY A 47 -6.18 -3.38 6.39
CA GLY A 47 -5.15 -4.39 6.21
C GLY A 47 -4.27 -4.09 5.00
N VAL A 48 -2.96 -4.23 5.15
CA VAL A 48 -1.98 -4.07 4.06
C VAL A 48 -1.20 -5.37 3.91
N ILE A 49 -1.24 -5.99 2.73
CA ILE A 49 -0.41 -7.15 2.44
C ILE A 49 1.02 -6.70 2.13
N GLY A 50 1.99 -7.25 2.85
CA GLY A 50 3.40 -6.93 2.64
C GLY A 50 4.09 -7.98 1.78
N GLY A 51 4.90 -7.55 0.82
CA GLY A 51 5.70 -8.47 0.02
C GLY A 51 7.07 -7.94 -0.34
N ILE A 52 8.10 -8.70 0.00
CA ILE A 52 9.43 -8.56 -0.57
C ILE A 52 9.59 -9.63 -1.65
N HIS A 53 10.12 -9.26 -2.82
CA HIS A 53 10.32 -10.15 -3.96
C HIS A 53 9.04 -10.79 -4.53
N TYR A 54 7.88 -10.12 -4.43
CA TYR A 54 6.67 -10.63 -5.07
C TYR A 54 6.82 -10.71 -6.58
N THR A 55 6.41 -11.86 -7.12
CA THR A 55 6.08 -11.99 -8.53
C THR A 55 4.61 -11.61 -8.76
N PRO A 56 4.20 -11.25 -9.99
CA PRO A 56 2.81 -10.98 -10.32
C PRO A 56 1.86 -12.09 -9.87
N ARG A 57 2.26 -13.36 -10.05
CA ARG A 57 1.47 -14.52 -9.61
C ARG A 57 1.27 -14.53 -8.10
N MET A 58 2.35 -14.39 -7.33
CA MET A 58 2.29 -14.39 -5.87
C MET A 58 1.44 -13.24 -5.33
N LEU A 59 1.53 -12.05 -5.94
CA LEU A 59 0.71 -10.92 -5.54
C LEU A 59 -0.76 -11.16 -5.83
N GLN A 60 -1.10 -11.71 -7.00
CA GLN A 60 -2.49 -12.04 -7.34
C GLN A 60 -3.06 -13.09 -6.38
N GLU A 61 -2.32 -14.18 -6.12
CA GLU A 61 -2.72 -15.22 -5.17
C GLU A 61 -2.93 -14.62 -3.76
N ALA A 62 -2.02 -13.76 -3.29
CA ALA A 62 -2.17 -13.09 -1.99
C ALA A 62 -3.40 -12.17 -1.89
N ILE A 63 -3.72 -11.45 -2.98
CA ILE A 63 -4.92 -10.60 -3.03
C ILE A 63 -6.19 -11.46 -3.07
N ASP A 64 -6.19 -12.55 -3.83
CA ASP A 64 -7.34 -13.45 -3.93
C ASP A 64 -7.62 -14.12 -2.57
N ASP A 65 -6.57 -14.59 -1.89
CA ASP A 65 -6.65 -15.14 -0.53
C ASP A 65 -7.21 -14.12 0.46
N LEU A 66 -6.74 -12.86 0.41
CA LEU A 66 -7.26 -11.78 1.26
C LEU A 66 -8.74 -11.56 0.99
N LYS A 67 -9.12 -11.38 -0.28
CA LYS A 67 -10.50 -11.10 -0.69
C LYS A 67 -11.44 -12.24 -0.36
N SER A 68 -10.98 -13.49 -0.41
CA SER A 68 -11.77 -14.65 -0.03
C SER A 68 -12.22 -14.58 1.44
N GLN A 69 -11.37 -14.03 2.32
CA GLN A 69 -11.56 -13.94 3.77
C GLN A 69 -12.26 -12.65 4.22
N LEU A 70 -12.44 -11.67 3.33
CA LEU A 70 -13.18 -10.45 3.65
C LEU A 70 -14.68 -10.73 3.83
N GLU A 71 -15.26 -10.19 4.90
CA GLU A 71 -16.71 -10.21 5.12
C GLU A 71 -17.43 -9.25 4.16
N ASN A 72 -16.81 -8.09 3.88
CA ASN A 72 -17.25 -7.15 2.86
C ASN A 72 -16.25 -7.17 1.70
N LYS A 73 -16.70 -7.61 0.51
CA LYS A 73 -15.84 -7.75 -0.67
C LYS A 73 -15.38 -6.40 -1.24
N ASP A 74 -16.06 -5.32 -0.88
CA ASP A 74 -15.71 -3.95 -1.24
C ASP A 74 -14.88 -3.23 -0.15
N ALA A 75 -14.48 -3.94 0.92
CA ALA A 75 -13.69 -3.33 1.98
C ALA A 75 -12.28 -2.95 1.48
N PRO A 76 -11.72 -1.83 1.97
CA PRO A 76 -10.41 -1.36 1.54
C PRO A 76 -9.30 -2.29 2.02
N PHE A 77 -8.30 -2.48 1.16
CA PHE A 77 -7.04 -3.13 1.51
C PHE A 77 -5.88 -2.38 0.83
N GLY A 78 -4.69 -2.55 1.37
CA GLY A 78 -3.46 -2.01 0.82
C GLY A 78 -2.48 -3.08 0.36
N VAL A 79 -1.50 -2.67 -0.44
CA VAL A 79 -0.36 -3.48 -0.86
C VAL A 79 0.94 -2.73 -0.55
N ASP A 80 1.88 -3.38 0.09
CA ASP A 80 3.22 -2.86 0.39
C ASP A 80 4.30 -3.63 -0.38
N LEU A 81 5.09 -2.91 -1.19
CA LEU A 81 6.23 -3.44 -1.92
C LEU A 81 7.53 -2.72 -1.53
N ALA A 82 8.59 -3.50 -1.34
CA ALA A 82 9.94 -2.97 -1.18
C ALA A 82 10.57 -2.61 -2.55
N LEU A 83 10.72 -1.32 -2.84
CA LEU A 83 11.27 -0.81 -4.09
C LEU A 83 12.60 -0.07 -3.86
N PRO A 84 13.70 -0.79 -3.62
CA PRO A 84 14.99 -0.15 -3.33
C PRO A 84 15.39 0.79 -4.46
N GLN A 85 16.05 1.89 -4.11
CA GLN A 85 16.63 2.77 -5.12
C GLN A 85 17.67 1.98 -5.93
N VAL A 86 17.48 1.93 -7.25
CA VAL A 86 18.42 1.34 -8.21
C VAL A 86 19.08 2.46 -9.01
N GLY A 87 20.40 2.38 -9.19
CA GLY A 87 21.18 3.40 -9.91
C GLY A 87 21.49 4.67 -9.11
N GLY A 88 22.23 5.60 -9.73
CA GLY A 88 22.70 6.84 -9.11
C GLY A 88 23.60 6.56 -7.88
N HIS A 89 23.29 7.18 -6.75
CA HIS A 89 24.01 7.00 -5.48
C HIS A 89 23.54 5.79 -4.66
N ALA A 90 22.85 4.82 -5.28
CA ALA A 90 22.44 3.60 -4.59
C ALA A 90 23.64 2.75 -4.14
N ARG A 91 23.46 1.96 -3.08
CA ARG A 91 24.47 0.96 -2.69
C ARG A 91 24.61 -0.06 -3.82
N LYS A 92 25.82 -0.55 -4.07
CA LYS A 92 26.10 -1.58 -5.10
C LYS A 92 25.32 -2.88 -4.89
N THR A 93 24.85 -3.13 -3.66
CA THR A 93 24.03 -4.29 -3.29
C THR A 93 22.54 -4.10 -3.61
N ASN A 94 22.11 -2.89 -3.97
CA ASN A 94 20.73 -2.65 -4.38
C ASN A 94 20.53 -3.11 -5.82
N TYR A 95 19.50 -3.91 -6.02
CA TYR A 95 19.02 -4.31 -7.32
C TYR A 95 17.49 -4.26 -7.30
N ASP A 96 16.87 -4.32 -8.47
CA ASP A 96 15.42 -4.35 -8.57
C ASP A 96 14.87 -5.67 -8.00
N TYR A 97 14.23 -5.58 -6.83
CA TYR A 97 13.59 -6.72 -6.16
C TYR A 97 12.43 -7.31 -6.95
N THR A 98 11.86 -6.55 -7.89
CA THR A 98 10.79 -7.02 -8.79
C THR A 98 11.33 -7.67 -10.07
N LYS A 99 12.65 -7.59 -10.32
CA LYS A 99 13.31 -8.17 -11.50
C LYS A 99 12.64 -7.76 -12.83
N GLY A 100 12.25 -6.49 -12.95
CA GLY A 100 11.58 -5.92 -14.12
C GLY A 100 10.07 -6.13 -14.17
N GLN A 101 9.46 -6.71 -13.13
CA GLN A 101 8.02 -7.04 -13.10
C GLN A 101 7.16 -5.95 -12.47
N LEU A 102 7.72 -4.81 -12.07
CA LEU A 102 7.00 -3.69 -11.47
C LEU A 102 5.76 -3.23 -12.28
N PRO A 103 5.80 -3.13 -13.63
CA PRO A 103 4.61 -2.76 -14.40
C PRO A 103 3.45 -3.76 -14.22
N ALA A 104 3.75 -5.06 -14.27
CA ALA A 104 2.74 -6.11 -14.09
C ALA A 104 2.19 -6.14 -12.66
N LEU A 105 3.04 -5.92 -11.65
CA LEU A 105 2.61 -5.78 -10.25
C LEU A 105 1.66 -4.57 -10.10
N THR A 106 2.00 -3.44 -10.73
CA THR A 106 1.16 -2.22 -10.73
C THR A 106 -0.20 -2.48 -11.37
N ASP A 107 -0.23 -3.20 -12.50
CA ASP A 107 -1.47 -3.57 -13.18
C ASP A 107 -2.36 -4.47 -12.32
N ILE A 108 -1.77 -5.40 -11.57
CA ILE A 108 -2.49 -6.25 -10.63
C ILE A 108 -3.09 -5.44 -9.48
N ILE A 109 -2.33 -4.49 -8.92
CA ILE A 109 -2.80 -3.58 -7.86
C ILE A 109 -4.02 -2.78 -8.35
N ILE A 110 -3.94 -2.22 -9.57
CA ILE A 110 -5.01 -1.44 -10.19
C ILE A 110 -6.22 -2.31 -10.51
N LYS A 111 -6.01 -3.44 -11.19
CA LYS A 111 -7.07 -4.39 -11.57
C LYS A 111 -7.87 -4.83 -10.34
N ASN A 112 -7.18 -5.06 -9.23
CA ASN A 112 -7.81 -5.51 -7.99
C ASN A 112 -8.38 -4.38 -7.13
N LYS A 113 -8.25 -3.12 -7.55
CA LYS A 113 -8.78 -1.93 -6.86
C LYS A 113 -8.27 -1.82 -5.42
N ALA A 114 -6.97 -2.01 -5.21
CA ALA A 114 -6.39 -1.72 -3.90
C ALA A 114 -6.67 -0.25 -3.54
N ALA A 115 -6.98 0.04 -2.29
CA ALA A 115 -7.23 1.41 -1.85
C ALA A 115 -5.91 2.16 -1.58
N LEU A 116 -4.86 1.41 -1.25
CA LEU A 116 -3.57 1.94 -0.84
C LEU A 116 -2.40 1.16 -1.44
N PHE A 117 -1.39 1.87 -1.91
CA PHE A 117 -0.06 1.34 -2.20
C PHE A 117 0.95 1.94 -1.23
N VAL A 118 1.77 1.11 -0.60
CA VAL A 118 2.86 1.51 0.29
C VAL A 118 4.20 1.11 -0.34
N CYS A 119 5.16 2.03 -0.30
CA CYS A 119 6.54 1.76 -0.69
C CYS A 119 7.43 1.77 0.56
N ALA A 120 7.86 0.59 1.00
CA ALA A 120 8.61 0.41 2.25
C ALA A 120 10.08 0.89 2.19
N VAL A 121 10.72 0.78 1.02
CA VAL A 121 12.13 1.16 0.82
C VAL A 121 12.22 1.96 -0.47
N GLY A 122 13.02 3.02 -0.47
CA GLY A 122 13.21 3.85 -1.66
C GLY A 122 12.08 4.84 -1.87
N VAL A 123 11.81 5.14 -3.14
CA VAL A 123 10.70 5.98 -3.59
C VAL A 123 10.16 5.35 -4.88
N PRO A 124 8.83 5.19 -5.02
CA PRO A 124 8.27 4.59 -6.23
C PRO A 124 8.54 5.48 -7.46
N PRO A 125 8.70 4.90 -8.65
CA PRO A 125 8.82 5.64 -9.89
C PRO A 125 7.58 6.53 -10.15
N LYS A 126 7.79 7.75 -10.66
CA LYS A 126 6.71 8.71 -10.92
C LYS A 126 5.61 8.17 -11.83
N ASP A 127 5.97 7.44 -12.87
CA ASP A 127 5.02 6.82 -13.81
C ASP A 127 4.09 5.83 -13.11
N MET A 128 4.62 5.03 -12.16
CA MET A 128 3.81 4.16 -11.32
C MET A 128 2.87 4.98 -10.42
N VAL A 129 3.38 6.02 -9.77
CA VAL A 129 2.58 6.88 -8.87
C VAL A 129 1.44 7.55 -9.63
N ASP A 130 1.72 8.12 -10.79
CA ASP A 130 0.72 8.77 -11.64
C ASP A 130 -0.36 7.77 -12.08
N LYS A 131 0.04 6.55 -12.45
CA LYS A 131 -0.88 5.47 -12.85
C LYS A 131 -1.78 5.03 -11.68
N LEU A 132 -1.23 4.91 -10.47
CA LEU A 132 -1.97 4.57 -9.27
C LEU A 132 -2.97 5.67 -8.89
N HIS A 133 -2.55 6.94 -8.91
CA HIS A 133 -3.45 8.06 -8.64
C HIS A 133 -4.57 8.17 -9.69
N ALA A 134 -4.28 7.93 -10.97
CA ALA A 134 -5.29 7.90 -12.03
C ALA A 134 -6.35 6.81 -11.79
N ALA A 135 -5.98 5.72 -11.12
CA ALA A 135 -6.89 4.66 -10.69
C ALA A 135 -7.58 4.93 -9.33
N GLY A 136 -7.35 6.09 -8.70
CA GLY A 136 -7.90 6.45 -7.40
C GLY A 136 -7.20 5.79 -6.21
N ILE A 137 -6.02 5.20 -6.41
CA ILE A 137 -5.26 4.50 -5.37
C ILE A 137 -4.35 5.48 -4.66
N LEU A 138 -4.44 5.54 -3.33
CA LEU A 138 -3.55 6.38 -2.53
C LEU A 138 -2.15 5.77 -2.46
N VAL A 139 -1.12 6.61 -2.55
CA VAL A 139 0.28 6.17 -2.43
C VAL A 139 0.89 6.69 -1.12
N MET A 140 1.54 5.82 -0.37
CA MET A 140 2.32 6.14 0.83
C MET A 140 3.76 5.68 0.64
N ASN A 141 4.71 6.44 1.19
CA ASN A 141 6.13 6.10 1.15
C ASN A 141 6.72 6.17 2.56
N MET A 142 7.43 5.12 2.97
CA MET A 142 8.14 5.13 4.24
C MET A 142 9.35 6.07 4.18
N VAL A 143 9.46 6.95 5.17
CA VAL A 143 10.54 7.94 5.25
C VAL A 143 11.30 7.78 6.56
N GLY A 144 12.53 7.28 6.48
CA GLY A 144 13.41 7.11 7.64
C GLY A 144 14.20 8.37 8.06
N HIS A 145 14.20 9.43 7.25
CA HIS A 145 14.90 10.68 7.56
C HIS A 145 14.21 11.88 6.87
N PRO A 146 14.03 13.05 7.53
CA PRO A 146 13.30 14.20 6.97
C PRO A 146 13.77 14.64 5.57
N LYS A 147 15.08 14.55 5.30
CA LYS A 147 15.66 14.83 3.97
C LYS A 147 15.07 14.00 2.82
N HIS A 148 14.50 12.82 3.09
CA HIS A 148 13.91 11.97 2.05
C HIS A 148 12.49 12.38 1.68
N VAL A 149 11.80 13.20 2.50
CA VAL A 149 10.43 13.66 2.24
C VAL A 149 10.35 14.39 0.90
N HIS A 150 11.33 15.24 0.59
CA HIS A 150 11.35 15.99 -0.68
C HIS A 150 11.39 15.08 -1.91
N LYS A 151 12.08 13.94 -1.84
CA LYS A 151 12.14 12.98 -2.94
C LYS A 151 10.80 12.27 -3.13
N ALA A 152 10.14 11.87 -2.05
CA ALA A 152 8.81 11.26 -2.10
C ALA A 152 7.76 12.25 -2.65
N LEU A 153 7.78 13.49 -2.16
CA LEU A 153 6.93 14.57 -2.67
C LEU A 153 7.12 14.83 -4.16
N ALA A 154 8.37 14.85 -4.64
CA ALA A 154 8.67 15.07 -6.06
C ALA A 154 8.12 13.97 -6.98
N GLN A 155 7.92 12.74 -6.46
CA GLN A 155 7.29 11.65 -7.21
C GLN A 155 5.75 11.69 -7.11
N GLY A 156 5.18 12.58 -6.30
CA GLY A 156 3.74 12.76 -6.14
C GLY A 156 3.15 12.08 -4.90
N THR A 157 3.96 11.46 -4.04
CA THR A 157 3.44 10.85 -2.81
C THR A 157 2.88 11.92 -1.87
N PRO A 158 1.59 11.86 -1.48
CA PRO A 158 1.00 12.85 -0.59
C PRO A 158 1.66 12.84 0.80
N THR A 159 2.00 14.02 1.32
CA THR A 159 2.26 14.19 2.75
C THR A 159 0.95 14.34 3.50
N PHE A 160 0.62 13.41 4.38
CA PHE A 160 -0.46 13.59 5.34
C PHE A 160 -0.06 14.69 6.33
N GLY A 161 -0.53 15.91 6.06
CA GLY A 161 -0.13 17.11 6.81
C GLY A 161 -0.50 18.45 6.18
N LYS A 162 -1.00 18.50 4.93
CA LYS A 162 -1.68 19.69 4.40
C LYS A 162 -3.01 19.32 3.77
N PRO A 163 -4.13 19.97 4.16
CA PRO A 163 -5.36 19.91 3.40
C PRO A 163 -5.19 20.86 2.20
N ASP A 164 -5.15 20.31 0.99
CA ASP A 164 -5.60 21.07 -0.17
C ASP A 164 -5.98 20.10 -1.30
N ARG A 165 -7.18 19.53 -1.17
CA ARG A 165 -8.23 19.54 -2.20
C ARG A 165 -9.57 19.45 -1.49
#